data_AF-S4NQJ8-F1
#
_entry.id   AF-S4NQJ8-F1
#
_cell.length_a   1.000
_cell.length_b   1.000
_cell.length_c   1.000
_cell.angle_alpha   90.00
_cell.angle_beta   90.00
_cell.angle_gamma   90.00
#
_symmetry.space_group_name_H-M   'P 1'
#
loop_
_entity.id
_entity.type
_entity.pdbx_description
1 polymer ?
#
loop_
_entity_poly.entity_id
_entity_poly.type
_entity_poly.pdbx_seq_one_letter_code
_entity_poly.pdbx_strand_id
1 'polypeptide(L)'
;MENMFDSLCCALMEPANRDRFLRGEGLQLMNLMLREKKMSRNGSLKVLDHALAGSDGRDNCNKFVDILGLRTVFPLFMKTPKRKRILTVDQHEEHVVSIIASMLRNCQGSQRQRLLAKFTENDLEKVDRLLELHFKYMDKVDRTEKEMEAEGEDLDDEAQYLKRLSGGLFTLQLIDRIILEVCTAGPPAVKQRVQRVLSLRGGSLKIIRHVMREYAGNLGDAGSDEWRQQEQQHILQLVDKF
;
A
#
# COMPACT_ATOMS: atom_id res chain seq x y z
N MET A 1 -4.91 23.62 10.71
CA MET A 1 -5.13 22.18 10.96
C MET A 1 -4.19 21.36 10.10
N GLU A 2 -4.17 21.53 8.79
CA GLU A 2 -3.22 20.84 7.87
C GLU A 2 -1.75 21.00 8.27
N ASN A 3 -1.28 22.21 8.57
CA ASN A 3 0.10 22.42 9.04
C ASN A 3 0.49 21.58 10.26
N MET A 4 -0.48 21.27 11.16
CA MET A 4 -0.22 20.40 12.31
C MET A 4 -0.10 18.94 11.89
N PHE A 5 -0.92 18.49 10.94
CA PHE A 5 -0.79 17.15 10.36
C PHE A 5 0.53 17.00 9.62
N ASP A 6 0.96 18.01 8.87
CA ASP A 6 2.24 18.01 8.18
C ASP A 6 3.42 18.00 9.16
N SER A 7 3.40 18.86 10.20
CA SER A 7 4.41 18.81 11.27
C SER A 7 4.46 17.45 11.96
N LEU A 8 3.30 16.82 12.19
CA LEU A 8 3.24 15.48 12.78
C LEU A 8 3.79 14.40 11.83
N CYS A 9 3.50 14.47 10.54
CA CYS A 9 4.06 13.57 9.53
C CYS A 9 5.59 13.69 9.48
N CYS A 10 6.12 14.93 9.48
CA CYS A 10 7.56 15.17 9.56
C CYS A 10 8.16 14.61 10.85
N ALA A 11 7.50 14.81 11.99
CA ALA A 11 7.96 14.26 13.26
C ALA A 11 8.02 12.72 13.25
N LEU A 12 7.07 12.05 12.60
CA LEU A 12 7.01 10.59 12.47
C LEU A 12 8.08 10.00 11.53
N MET A 13 8.81 10.82 10.78
CA MET A 13 9.98 10.35 10.02
C MET A 13 11.13 9.94 10.94
N GLU A 14 11.19 10.51 12.15
CA GLU A 14 12.15 10.12 13.18
C GLU A 14 11.64 8.88 13.94
N PRO A 15 12.35 7.73 13.91
CA PRO A 15 11.89 6.48 14.51
C PRO A 15 11.51 6.61 16.00
N ALA A 16 12.26 7.40 16.78
CA ALA A 16 11.98 7.62 18.20
C ALA A 16 10.60 8.25 18.47
N ASN A 17 10.06 9.01 17.50
CA ASN A 17 8.75 9.63 17.64
C ASN A 17 7.60 8.66 17.36
N ARG A 18 7.84 7.53 16.68
CA ARG A 18 6.80 6.51 16.46
C ARG A 18 6.36 5.86 17.77
N ASP A 19 7.30 5.55 18.66
CA ASP A 19 7.01 5.03 20.00
C ASP A 19 6.32 6.09 20.89
N ARG A 20 6.76 7.36 20.80
CA ARG A 20 6.08 8.46 21.52
C ARG A 20 4.64 8.64 21.04
N PHE A 21 4.41 8.55 19.73
CA PHE A 21 3.08 8.61 19.13
C PHE A 21 2.19 7.44 19.56
N LEU A 22 2.76 6.24 19.64
CA LEU A 22 2.09 5.05 20.16
C LEU A 22 1.65 5.22 21.61
N ARG A 23 2.57 5.65 22.49
CA ARG A 23 2.30 5.89 23.91
C ARG A 23 1.30 7.02 24.15
N GLY A 24 1.31 8.04 23.29
CA GLY A 24 0.38 9.17 23.32
C GLY A 24 -1.00 8.89 22.73
N GLU A 25 -1.37 7.63 22.49
CA GLU A 25 -2.64 7.23 21.88
C GLU A 25 -2.92 7.86 20.50
N GLY A 26 -1.87 8.21 19.77
CA GLY A 26 -1.99 8.84 18.45
C GLY A 26 -2.78 8.00 17.47
N LEU A 27 -2.60 6.67 17.48
CA LEU A 27 -3.34 5.74 16.64
C LEU A 27 -4.83 5.73 16.95
N GLN A 28 -5.22 5.75 18.23
CA GLN A 28 -6.61 5.81 18.67
C GLN A 28 -7.28 7.08 18.17
N LEU A 29 -6.58 8.22 18.31
CA LEU A 29 -7.10 9.50 17.85
C LEU A 29 -7.26 9.54 16.32
N MET A 30 -6.26 9.09 15.56
CA MET A 30 -6.37 9.05 14.09
C MET A 30 -7.48 8.10 13.64
N ASN A 31 -7.61 6.94 14.27
CA ASN A 31 -8.68 5.99 13.99
C ASN A 31 -10.07 6.58 14.30
N LEU A 32 -10.21 7.32 15.41
CA LEU A 32 -11.44 8.04 15.75
C LEU A 32 -11.77 9.11 14.70
N MET A 33 -10.80 9.93 14.30
CA MET A 33 -10.99 10.97 13.27
C MET A 33 -11.42 10.39 11.91
N LEU A 34 -10.87 9.24 11.52
CA LEU A 34 -11.31 8.53 10.31
C LEU A 34 -12.77 8.07 10.40
N ARG A 35 -13.20 7.59 11.59
CA ARG A 35 -14.58 7.12 11.84
C ARG A 35 -15.59 8.25 11.90
N GLU A 36 -15.21 9.39 12.48
CA GLU A 36 -16.05 10.61 12.58
C GLU A 36 -16.30 11.26 11.22
N LYS A 37 -15.48 10.94 10.22
CA LYS A 37 -15.74 11.29 8.82
C LYS A 37 -15.75 12.80 8.52
N LYS A 38 -15.17 13.63 9.40
CA LYS A 38 -15.10 15.11 9.33
C LYS A 38 -13.88 15.60 8.54
N MET A 39 -13.60 16.91 8.61
CA MET A 39 -12.50 17.58 7.88
C MET A 39 -11.12 16.99 8.17
N SER A 40 -10.88 16.51 9.39
CA SER A 40 -9.60 15.91 9.80
C SER A 40 -9.31 14.55 9.17
N ARG A 41 -10.28 13.92 8.50
CA ARG A 41 -10.13 12.55 7.96
C ARG A 41 -8.89 12.41 7.07
N ASN A 42 -8.68 13.39 6.19
CA ASN A 42 -7.61 13.34 5.19
C ASN A 42 -6.23 13.44 5.86
N GLY A 43 -6.06 14.40 6.77
CA GLY A 43 -4.84 14.50 7.58
C GLY A 43 -4.60 13.27 8.44
N SER A 44 -5.64 12.69 9.03
CA SER A 44 -5.50 11.46 9.83
C SER A 44 -5.09 10.23 9.01
N LEU A 45 -5.58 10.12 7.78
CA LEU A 45 -5.18 9.05 6.87
C LEU A 45 -3.69 9.17 6.53
N LYS A 46 -3.23 10.38 6.20
CA LYS A 46 -1.83 10.68 5.93
C LYS A 46 -0.94 10.36 7.14
N VAL A 47 -1.32 10.79 8.34
CA VAL A 47 -0.56 10.49 9.57
C VAL A 47 -0.45 8.99 9.83
N LEU A 48 -1.54 8.23 9.62
CA LEU A 48 -1.50 6.78 9.78
C LEU A 48 -0.54 6.11 8.80
N ASP A 49 -0.48 6.58 7.55
CA ASP A 49 0.48 6.10 6.55
C ASP A 49 1.93 6.26 7.07
N HIS A 50 2.30 7.46 7.50
CA HIS A 50 3.63 7.73 8.06
C HIS A 50 3.95 6.95 9.35
N ALA A 51 2.95 6.77 10.22
CA ALA A 51 3.12 6.07 11.49
C ALA A 51 3.32 4.55 11.31
N LEU A 52 2.76 3.98 10.24
CA LEU A 52 2.75 2.54 9.98
C LEU A 52 3.85 2.09 9.01
N ALA A 53 4.41 3.03 8.23
CA ALA A 53 5.45 2.76 7.25
C ALA A 53 6.79 2.28 7.86
N GLY A 54 7.52 1.48 7.09
CA GLY A 54 8.87 1.00 7.44
C GLY A 54 8.89 -0.09 8.51
N SER A 55 10.08 -0.59 8.85
CA SER A 55 10.26 -1.58 9.93
C SER A 55 9.89 -1.05 11.30
N ASP A 56 10.15 0.24 11.55
CA ASP A 56 9.90 0.88 12.84
C ASP A 56 8.39 1.13 13.08
N GLY A 57 7.56 0.97 12.04
CA GLY A 57 6.10 1.00 12.15
C GLY A 57 5.50 -0.30 12.70
N ARG A 58 6.30 -1.31 13.06
CA ARG A 58 5.81 -2.64 13.48
C ARG A 58 4.85 -2.60 14.65
N ASP A 59 5.23 -1.94 15.74
CA ASP A 59 4.38 -1.88 16.94
C ASP A 59 3.10 -1.08 16.67
N ASN A 60 3.21 -0.03 15.85
CA ASN A 60 2.06 0.74 15.40
C ASN A 60 1.10 -0.11 14.55
N CYS A 61 1.61 -0.97 13.66
CA CYS A 61 0.80 -1.88 12.86
C CYS A 61 0.01 -2.86 13.72
N ASN A 62 0.69 -3.53 14.67
CA ASN A 62 0.03 -4.46 15.57
C ASN A 62 -1.02 -3.74 16.43
N LYS A 63 -0.66 -2.59 17.03
CA LYS A 63 -1.59 -1.80 17.84
C LYS A 63 -2.80 -1.33 17.02
N PHE A 64 -2.60 -0.91 15.78
CA PHE A 64 -3.69 -0.44 14.91
C PHE A 64 -4.72 -1.54 14.66
N VAL A 65 -4.28 -2.80 14.50
CA VAL A 65 -5.18 -3.96 14.40
C VAL A 65 -5.93 -4.21 15.71
N ASP A 66 -5.26 -4.06 16.85
CA ASP A 66 -5.85 -4.26 18.18
C ASP A 66 -6.94 -3.23 18.51
N ILE A 67 -6.75 -1.96 18.11
CA ILE A 67 -7.74 -0.89 18.29
C ILE A 67 -8.83 -0.89 17.21
N LEU A 68 -9.07 -2.02 16.56
CA LEU A 68 -10.08 -2.22 15.50
C LEU A 68 -9.86 -1.37 14.25
N GLY A 69 -8.63 -0.95 13.94
CA GLY A 69 -8.29 -0.16 12.75
C GLY A 69 -8.69 -0.84 11.42
N LEU A 70 -8.74 -2.17 11.39
CA LEU A 70 -9.23 -2.94 10.23
C LEU A 70 -10.69 -2.62 9.87
N ARG A 71 -11.54 -2.31 10.86
CA ARG A 71 -12.94 -1.91 10.63
C ARG A 71 -13.06 -0.49 10.06
N THR A 72 -11.98 0.28 10.10
CA THR A 72 -11.93 1.65 9.61
C THR A 72 -11.28 1.72 8.23
N VAL A 73 -10.14 1.05 8.02
CA VAL A 73 -9.37 1.14 6.77
C VAL A 73 -10.00 0.36 5.61
N PHE A 74 -10.56 -0.82 5.84
CA PHE A 74 -11.15 -1.63 4.76
C PHE A 74 -12.38 -0.99 4.11
N PRO A 75 -13.29 -0.30 4.84
CA PRO A 75 -14.31 0.51 4.18
C PRO A 75 -13.75 1.63 3.29
N LEU A 76 -12.61 2.22 3.66
CA LEU A 76 -11.93 3.25 2.85
C LEU A 76 -11.26 2.64 1.61
N PHE A 77 -10.78 1.39 1.70
CA PHE A 77 -10.25 0.61 0.58
C PHE A 77 -11.33 0.23 -0.44
N MET A 78 -12.49 -0.21 0.05
CA MET A 78 -13.63 -0.57 -0.80
C MET A 78 -14.28 0.63 -1.46
N LYS A 79 -14.28 1.80 -0.82
CA LYS A 79 -14.97 2.99 -1.33
C LYS A 79 -14.19 4.28 -1.08
N THR A 80 -13.62 4.80 -2.15
CA THR A 80 -12.97 6.11 -2.16
C THR A 80 -14.00 7.23 -2.03
N PRO A 81 -13.89 8.14 -1.05
CA PRO A 81 -14.81 9.27 -0.90
C PRO A 81 -14.77 10.20 -2.12
N LYS A 82 -15.91 10.43 -2.78
CA LYS A 82 -16.00 11.27 -4.00
C LYS A 82 -15.86 12.78 -3.76
N ARG A 83 -15.78 13.26 -2.51
CA ARG A 83 -15.80 14.69 -2.19
C ARG A 83 -14.39 15.29 -2.25
N LYS A 84 -14.09 15.97 -3.36
CA LYS A 84 -12.89 16.80 -3.59
C LYS A 84 -12.86 18.01 -2.64
N ARG A 85 -12.39 17.85 -1.40
CA ARG A 85 -12.15 19.03 -0.55
C ARG A 85 -10.70 19.21 -0.11
N ILE A 86 -9.87 18.16 -0.06
CA ILE A 86 -8.44 18.28 0.30
C ILE A 86 -7.60 17.21 -0.41
N LEU A 87 -7.97 15.93 -0.28
CA LEU A 87 -7.26 14.83 -0.94
C LEU A 87 -7.90 14.46 -2.29
N THR A 88 -7.07 14.14 -3.30
CA THR A 88 -7.57 13.54 -4.54
C THR A 88 -8.00 12.08 -4.31
N VAL A 89 -8.75 11.52 -5.27
CA VAL A 89 -9.14 10.09 -5.23
C VAL A 89 -7.89 9.21 -5.23
N ASP A 90 -6.88 9.57 -6.02
CA ASP A 90 -5.65 8.79 -6.15
C ASP A 90 -4.79 8.86 -4.89
N GLN A 91 -4.63 10.05 -4.29
CA GLN A 91 -3.93 10.21 -3.01
C GLN A 91 -4.59 9.38 -1.89
N HIS A 92 -5.93 9.26 -1.93
CA HIS A 92 -6.65 8.49 -0.92
C HIS A 92 -6.37 7.00 -1.10
N GLU A 93 -6.39 6.53 -2.35
CA GLU A 93 -6.07 5.14 -2.69
C GLU A 93 -4.62 4.82 -2.35
N GLU A 94 -3.68 5.71 -2.68
CA GLU A 94 -2.26 5.64 -2.33
C GLU A 94 -2.04 5.41 -0.83
N HIS A 95 -2.56 6.29 0.03
CA HIS A 95 -2.38 6.13 1.47
C HIS A 95 -3.04 4.86 2.01
N VAL A 96 -4.24 4.50 1.52
CA VAL A 96 -4.93 3.28 1.99
C VAL A 96 -4.16 2.02 1.58
N VAL A 97 -3.68 1.95 0.34
CA VAL A 97 -2.86 0.84 -0.16
C VAL A 97 -1.56 0.75 0.62
N SER A 98 -0.87 1.88 0.85
CA SER A 98 0.36 1.94 1.64
C SER A 98 0.17 1.45 3.08
N ILE A 99 -0.92 1.86 3.74
CA ILE A 99 -1.28 1.37 5.08
C ILE A 99 -1.48 -0.15 5.08
N ILE A 100 -2.23 -0.69 4.10
CA ILE A 100 -2.49 -2.14 4.01
C ILE A 100 -1.19 -2.91 3.74
N ALA A 101 -0.34 -2.44 2.82
CA ALA A 101 0.95 -3.04 2.50
C ALA A 101 1.87 -3.04 3.74
N SER A 102 1.95 -1.91 4.45
CA SER A 102 2.74 -1.78 5.68
C SER A 102 2.26 -2.74 6.77
N MET A 103 0.95 -2.87 6.98
CA MET A 103 0.42 -3.83 7.94
C MET A 103 0.69 -5.28 7.54
N LEU A 104 0.58 -5.63 6.25
CA LEU A 104 0.85 -6.98 5.76
C LEU A 104 2.31 -7.39 5.96
N ARG A 105 3.22 -6.44 5.74
CA ARG A 105 4.65 -6.59 5.97
C ARG A 105 5.00 -6.74 7.45
N ASN A 106 4.40 -5.92 8.30
CA ASN A 106 4.86 -5.75 9.68
C ASN A 106 4.09 -6.57 10.72
N CYS A 107 2.80 -6.83 10.51
CA CYS A 107 1.99 -7.58 11.49
C CYS A 107 2.45 -9.03 11.59
N GLN A 108 2.41 -9.59 12.79
CA GLN A 108 2.73 -11.00 13.05
C GLN A 108 1.62 -11.69 13.85
N GLY A 109 1.70 -13.01 13.98
CA GLY A 109 0.78 -13.80 14.79
C GLY A 109 -0.70 -13.54 14.50
N SER A 110 -1.47 -13.27 15.55
CA SER A 110 -2.93 -13.10 15.48
C SER A 110 -3.35 -11.87 14.66
N GLN A 111 -2.60 -10.77 14.74
CA GLN A 111 -2.89 -9.53 14.02
C GLN A 111 -2.78 -9.75 12.51
N ARG A 112 -1.73 -10.47 12.08
CA ARG A 112 -1.53 -10.85 10.68
C ARG A 112 -2.63 -11.77 10.17
N GLN A 113 -3.05 -12.76 10.97
CA GLN A 113 -4.15 -13.66 10.63
C GLN A 113 -5.47 -12.89 10.44
N ARG A 114 -5.77 -11.94 11.33
CA ARG A 114 -6.95 -11.07 11.22
C ARG A 114 -6.93 -10.20 9.96
N LEU A 115 -5.75 -9.71 9.57
CA LEU A 115 -5.59 -8.95 8.33
C LEU A 115 -5.80 -9.82 7.09
N LEU A 116 -5.21 -11.01 7.02
CA LEU A 116 -5.45 -11.95 5.92
C LEU A 116 -6.92 -12.35 5.81
N ALA A 117 -7.59 -12.57 6.95
CA ALA A 117 -9.00 -12.94 6.97
C ALA A 117 -9.90 -11.90 6.27
N LYS A 118 -9.52 -10.61 6.27
CA LYS A 118 -10.24 -9.55 5.53
C LYS A 118 -10.33 -9.82 4.03
N PHE A 119 -9.31 -10.47 3.44
CA PHE A 119 -9.29 -10.83 2.03
C PHE A 119 -10.11 -12.08 1.71
N THR A 120 -10.61 -12.78 2.73
CA THR A 120 -11.48 -13.96 2.58
C THR A 120 -12.97 -13.66 2.81
N GLU A 121 -13.31 -12.47 3.30
CA GLU A 121 -14.68 -12.06 3.59
C GLU A 121 -15.51 -11.78 2.34
N ASN A 122 -16.83 -12.03 2.42
CA ASN A 122 -17.83 -11.63 1.42
C ASN A 122 -17.46 -12.06 -0.01
N ASP A 123 -17.26 -13.37 -0.22
CA ASP A 123 -16.85 -13.93 -1.52
C ASP A 123 -15.59 -13.26 -2.11
N LEU A 124 -14.60 -12.98 -1.26
CA LEU A 124 -13.32 -12.40 -1.68
C LEU A 124 -13.47 -10.99 -2.31
N GLU A 125 -14.49 -10.20 -1.97
CA GLU A 125 -14.75 -8.89 -2.60
C GLU A 125 -13.54 -7.92 -2.51
N LYS A 126 -12.68 -8.10 -1.49
CA LYS A 126 -11.46 -7.29 -1.29
C LYS A 126 -10.39 -7.65 -2.32
N VAL A 127 -10.34 -8.92 -2.74
CA VAL A 127 -9.47 -9.39 -3.82
C VAL A 127 -9.95 -8.80 -5.14
N ASP A 128 -11.27 -8.75 -5.39
CA ASP A 128 -11.82 -8.12 -6.58
C ASP A 128 -11.50 -6.62 -6.63
N ARG A 129 -11.67 -5.91 -5.50
CA ARG A 129 -11.30 -4.50 -5.39
C ARG A 129 -9.80 -4.28 -5.60
N LEU A 130 -8.95 -5.17 -5.05
CA LEU A 130 -7.50 -5.12 -5.23
C LEU A 130 -7.12 -5.23 -6.72
N LEU A 131 -7.77 -6.12 -7.45
CA LEU A 131 -7.53 -6.29 -8.89
C LEU A 131 -8.11 -5.14 -9.71
N GLU A 132 -9.26 -4.56 -9.31
CA GLU A 132 -9.77 -3.33 -9.92
C GLU A 132 -8.74 -2.20 -9.82
N LEU A 133 -8.11 -2.03 -8.65
CA LEU A 133 -7.04 -1.06 -8.43
C LEU A 133 -5.80 -1.40 -9.28
N HIS A 134 -5.40 -2.68 -9.34
CA HIS A 134 -4.29 -3.12 -10.19
C HIS A 134 -4.50 -2.68 -11.64
N PHE A 135 -5.64 -2.98 -12.26
CA PHE A 135 -5.92 -2.56 -13.63
C PHE A 135 -5.97 -1.04 -13.80
N LYS A 136 -6.58 -0.33 -12.84
CA LYS A 136 -6.64 1.15 -12.86
C LYS A 136 -5.23 1.76 -12.90
N TYR A 137 -4.32 1.27 -12.06
CA TYR A 137 -2.97 1.82 -11.96
C TYR A 137 -2.04 1.30 -13.07
N MET A 138 -2.23 0.07 -13.56
CA MET A 138 -1.61 -0.39 -14.82
C MET A 138 -1.94 0.56 -15.97
N ASP A 139 -3.22 0.83 -16.22
CA ASP A 139 -3.66 1.75 -17.28
C ASP A 139 -3.09 3.17 -17.09
N LYS A 140 -2.82 3.58 -15.84
CA LYS A 140 -2.25 4.89 -15.52
C LYS A 140 -0.76 4.94 -15.88
N VAL A 141 0.00 3.91 -15.50
CA VAL A 141 1.42 3.76 -15.84
C VAL A 141 1.58 3.64 -17.36
N ASP A 142 0.78 2.82 -18.04
CA ASP A 142 0.79 2.66 -19.50
C ASP A 142 0.52 3.99 -20.24
N ARG A 143 -0.33 4.86 -19.69
CA ARG A 143 -0.55 6.21 -20.25
C ARG A 143 0.67 7.09 -20.07
N THR A 144 1.28 7.09 -18.89
CA THR A 144 2.49 7.86 -18.62
C THR A 144 3.65 7.41 -19.51
N GLU A 145 3.82 6.11 -19.74
CA GLU A 145 4.82 5.58 -20.67
C GLU A 145 4.59 6.08 -22.11
N LYS A 146 3.35 6.05 -22.60
CA LYS A 146 3.01 6.58 -23.94
C LYS A 146 3.21 8.08 -24.08
N GLU A 147 2.94 8.85 -23.02
CA GLU A 147 3.19 10.30 -22.99
C GLU A 147 4.70 10.58 -23.09
N MET A 148 5.53 9.81 -22.37
CA MET A 148 6.99 9.89 -22.46
C MET A 148 7.52 9.58 -23.86
N GLU A 149 7.02 8.50 -24.48
CA GLU A 149 7.38 8.13 -25.84
C GLU A 149 6.99 9.22 -26.86
N ALA A 150 5.82 9.85 -26.68
CA ALA A 150 5.31 10.89 -27.58
C ALA A 150 6.07 12.22 -27.43
N GLU A 151 6.52 12.56 -26.22
CA GLU A 151 7.33 13.76 -25.96
C GLU A 151 8.76 13.63 -26.52
N GLY A 152 9.20 12.41 -26.86
CA GLY A 152 10.52 12.14 -27.42
C GLY A 152 11.66 12.56 -26.48
N GLU A 153 11.41 12.54 -25.17
CA GLU A 153 12.43 12.87 -24.18
C GLU A 153 13.46 11.73 -24.12
N ASP A 154 14.70 12.01 -24.53
CA ASP A 154 15.87 11.14 -24.26
C ASP A 154 16.23 11.22 -22.76
N LEU A 155 15.36 10.67 -21.92
CA LEU A 155 15.61 10.49 -20.49
C LEU A 155 16.48 9.26 -20.27
N ASP A 156 17.39 9.32 -19.29
CA ASP A 156 18.06 8.12 -18.78
C ASP A 156 17.09 7.20 -18.02
N ASP A 157 17.52 5.96 -17.74
CA ASP A 157 16.68 4.94 -17.11
C ASP A 157 16.15 5.39 -15.73
N GLU A 158 16.93 6.16 -14.96
CA GLU A 158 16.55 6.65 -13.64
C GLU A 158 15.44 7.72 -13.74
N ALA A 159 15.60 8.70 -14.64
CA ALA A 159 14.60 9.72 -14.89
C ALA A 159 13.30 9.12 -15.43
N GLN A 160 13.39 8.11 -16.31
CA GLN A 160 12.22 7.37 -16.78
C GLN A 160 11.49 6.66 -15.64
N TYR A 161 12.22 6.00 -14.73
CA TYR A 161 11.63 5.35 -13.56
C TYR A 161 10.96 6.34 -12.62
N LEU A 162 11.59 7.49 -12.33
CA LEU A 162 11.01 8.56 -11.51
C LEU A 162 9.73 9.15 -12.13
N LYS A 163 9.69 9.29 -13.47
CA LYS A 163 8.49 9.74 -14.18
C LYS A 163 7.37 8.70 -14.07
N ARG A 164 7.66 7.40 -14.21
CA ARG A 164 6.69 6.31 -13.99
C ARG A 164 6.19 6.24 -12.54
N LEU A 165 7.07 6.47 -11.55
CA LEU A 165 6.67 6.59 -10.13
C LEU A 165 5.66 7.71 -9.92
N SER A 166 5.91 8.88 -10.53
CA SER A 166 4.98 10.01 -10.52
C SER A 166 3.67 9.70 -11.25
N GLY A 167 3.73 8.84 -12.28
CA GLY A 167 2.59 8.26 -13.00
C GLY A 167 1.76 7.24 -12.21
N GLY A 168 2.17 6.85 -11.00
CA GLY A 168 1.44 5.90 -10.14
C GLY A 168 2.05 4.50 -10.09
N LEU A 169 3.25 4.29 -10.62
CA LEU A 169 3.96 3.01 -10.52
C LEU A 169 4.17 2.58 -9.06
N PHE A 170 4.44 3.53 -8.16
CA PHE A 170 4.63 3.20 -6.74
C PHE A 170 3.39 2.52 -6.14
N THR A 171 2.20 3.07 -6.43
CA THR A 171 0.94 2.50 -5.95
C THR A 171 0.66 1.14 -6.59
N LEU A 172 0.97 0.99 -7.87
CA LEU A 172 0.88 -0.30 -8.57
C LEU A 172 1.78 -1.36 -7.91
N GLN A 173 3.03 -1.02 -7.62
CA GLN A 173 3.98 -1.89 -6.94
C GLN A 173 3.46 -2.31 -5.56
N LEU A 174 2.87 -1.39 -4.79
CA LEU A 174 2.26 -1.72 -3.50
C LEU A 174 1.02 -2.63 -3.65
N ILE A 175 0.17 -2.39 -4.66
CA ILE A 175 -0.97 -3.26 -4.97
C ILE A 175 -0.49 -4.67 -5.29
N ASP A 176 0.51 -4.80 -6.17
CA ASP A 176 1.08 -6.08 -6.60
C ASP A 176 1.78 -6.80 -5.45
N ARG A 177 2.46 -6.03 -4.58
CA ARG A 177 3.03 -6.53 -3.32
C ARG A 177 1.96 -7.13 -2.42
N ILE A 178 0.80 -6.47 -2.29
CA ILE A 178 -0.35 -6.99 -1.53
C ILE A 178 -0.87 -8.27 -2.19
N ILE A 179 -1.04 -8.30 -3.53
CA ILE A 179 -1.50 -9.48 -4.27
C ILE A 179 -0.60 -10.68 -3.98
N LEU A 180 0.72 -10.52 -4.08
CA LEU A 180 1.69 -11.57 -3.77
C LEU A 180 1.55 -12.07 -2.33
N GLU A 181 1.49 -11.15 -1.36
CA GLU A 181 1.40 -11.51 0.06
C GLU A 181 0.12 -12.29 0.38
N VAL A 182 -1.03 -11.87 -0.13
CA VAL A 182 -2.31 -12.52 0.16
C VAL A 182 -2.46 -13.84 -0.60
N CYS A 183 -1.86 -13.98 -1.77
CA CYS A 183 -1.89 -15.24 -2.52
C CYS A 183 -0.95 -16.31 -1.95
N THR A 184 0.17 -15.88 -1.36
CA THR A 184 1.16 -16.79 -0.77
C THR A 184 0.81 -17.18 0.66
N ALA A 185 0.29 -16.24 1.46
CA ALA A 185 -0.04 -16.49 2.86
C ALA A 185 -1.52 -16.79 3.13
N GLY A 186 -2.41 -16.48 2.17
CA GLY A 186 -3.84 -16.78 2.26
C GLY A 186 -4.20 -18.18 1.75
N PRO A 187 -5.47 -18.57 1.84
CA PRO A 187 -5.93 -19.86 1.33
C PRO A 187 -5.86 -19.91 -0.21
N PRO A 188 -5.74 -21.11 -0.81
CA PRO A 188 -5.63 -21.27 -2.27
C PRO A 188 -6.74 -20.59 -3.08
N ALA A 189 -7.93 -20.44 -2.51
CA ALA A 189 -9.07 -19.74 -3.11
C ALA A 189 -8.74 -18.29 -3.53
N VAL A 190 -7.87 -17.59 -2.77
CA VAL A 190 -7.44 -16.22 -3.10
C VAL A 190 -6.63 -16.21 -4.41
N LYS A 191 -5.64 -17.09 -4.51
CA LYS A 191 -4.81 -17.24 -5.72
C LYS A 191 -5.65 -17.63 -6.94
N GLN A 192 -6.60 -18.55 -6.75
CA GLN A 192 -7.53 -18.96 -7.82
C GLN A 192 -8.42 -17.80 -8.29
N ARG A 193 -8.92 -16.96 -7.37
CA ARG A 193 -9.72 -15.76 -7.72
C ARG A 193 -8.88 -14.76 -8.52
N VAL A 194 -7.65 -14.50 -8.08
CA VAL A 194 -6.70 -13.62 -8.80
C VAL A 194 -6.45 -14.11 -10.22
N GLN A 195 -6.12 -15.40 -10.38
CA GLN A 195 -5.90 -16.02 -11.69
C GLN A 195 -7.13 -15.89 -12.61
N ARG A 196 -8.32 -16.16 -12.07
CA ARG A 196 -9.58 -16.07 -12.83
C ARG A 196 -9.83 -14.65 -13.31
N VAL A 197 -9.76 -13.66 -12.43
CA VAL A 197 -10.04 -12.25 -12.79
C VAL A 197 -9.01 -11.71 -13.77
N LEU A 198 -7.72 -12.05 -13.62
CA LEU A 198 -6.68 -11.69 -14.59
C LEU A 198 -7.00 -12.27 -15.98
N SER A 199 -7.33 -13.56 -16.05
CA SER A 199 -7.65 -14.22 -17.32
C SER A 199 -8.86 -13.59 -18.04
N LEU A 200 -9.88 -13.15 -17.30
CA LEU A 200 -11.09 -12.53 -17.85
C LEU A 200 -10.86 -11.14 -18.43
N ARG A 201 -9.84 -10.41 -17.94
CA ARG A 201 -9.51 -9.05 -18.39
C ARG A 201 -8.28 -9.00 -19.30
N GLY A 202 -7.82 -10.15 -19.79
CA GLY A 202 -6.64 -10.25 -20.65
C GLY A 202 -5.30 -10.01 -19.93
N GLY A 203 -5.32 -9.93 -18.60
CA GLY A 203 -4.12 -9.78 -17.78
C GLY A 203 -3.37 -11.09 -17.59
N SER A 204 -2.11 -11.00 -17.17
CA SER A 204 -1.26 -12.16 -16.91
C SER A 204 -0.53 -12.01 -15.58
N LEU A 205 -0.40 -13.11 -14.83
CA LEU A 205 0.47 -13.19 -13.66
C LEU A 205 1.92 -12.80 -13.99
N LYS A 206 2.33 -12.91 -15.26
CA LYS A 206 3.66 -12.48 -15.71
C LYS A 206 3.89 -10.98 -15.51
N ILE A 207 2.85 -10.16 -15.68
CA ILE A 207 2.93 -8.71 -15.53
C ILE A 207 3.22 -8.37 -14.07
N ILE A 208 2.42 -8.92 -13.15
CA ILE A 208 2.62 -8.74 -11.69
C ILE A 208 4.03 -9.19 -11.28
N ARG A 209 4.50 -10.35 -11.77
CA ARG A 209 5.87 -10.83 -11.48
C ARG A 209 6.95 -9.91 -12.05
N HIS A 210 6.72 -9.30 -13.21
CA HIS A 210 7.65 -8.37 -13.83
C HIS A 210 7.75 -7.08 -13.01
N VAL A 211 6.62 -6.44 -12.69
CA VAL A 211 6.54 -5.24 -11.84
C VAL A 211 7.22 -5.48 -10.50
N MET A 212 6.99 -6.64 -9.89
CA MET A 212 7.58 -6.96 -8.58
C MET A 212 9.07 -7.29 -8.64
N ARG A 213 9.58 -7.81 -9.77
CA ARG A 213 11.04 -7.99 -9.99
C ARG A 213 11.73 -6.65 -10.22
N GLU A 214 11.12 -5.75 -10.99
CA GLU A 214 11.59 -4.37 -11.15
C GLU A 214 11.62 -3.65 -9.81
N TYR A 215 10.55 -3.75 -9.01
CA TYR A 215 10.49 -3.17 -7.67
C TYR A 215 11.60 -3.71 -6.77
N ALA A 216 11.87 -5.02 -6.80
CA ALA A 216 12.96 -5.64 -6.03
C ALA A 216 14.36 -5.19 -6.51
N GLY A 217 14.52 -4.83 -7.79
CA GLY A 217 15.76 -4.29 -8.35
C GLY A 217 16.00 -2.82 -7.98
N ASN A 218 14.92 -2.05 -7.82
CA ASN A 218 14.92 -0.61 -7.56
C ASN A 218 14.56 -0.27 -6.10
N LEU A 219 14.85 -1.17 -5.15
CA LEU A 219 14.70 -0.85 -3.72
C LEU A 219 15.67 0.30 -3.38
N GLY A 220 15.12 1.45 -3.03
CA GLY A 220 15.91 2.66 -2.74
C GLY A 220 16.86 2.49 -1.55
N ASP A 221 17.69 3.51 -1.31
CA ASP A 221 18.70 3.53 -0.24
C ASP A 221 18.14 3.72 1.19
N ALA A 222 16.83 3.53 1.37
CA ALA A 222 16.18 3.68 2.67
C ALA A 222 16.46 2.45 3.56
N GLY A 223 17.54 2.48 4.34
CA GLY A 223 17.89 1.45 5.32
C GLY A 223 19.31 0.93 5.17
N SER A 224 19.67 -0.08 5.96
CA SER A 224 20.98 -0.75 5.83
C SER A 224 21.01 -1.68 4.62
N ASP A 225 22.20 -1.95 4.09
CA ASP A 225 22.39 -2.92 2.98
C ASP A 225 21.83 -4.30 3.32
N GLU A 226 21.97 -4.74 4.56
CA GLU A 226 21.41 -5.99 5.07
C GLU A 226 19.88 -6.01 4.98
N TRP A 227 19.23 -4.91 5.35
CA TRP A 227 17.77 -4.79 5.25
C TRP A 227 17.31 -4.85 3.80
N ARG A 228 18.02 -4.15 2.89
CA ARG A 228 17.71 -4.15 1.46
C ARG A 228 17.79 -5.55 0.87
N GLN A 229 18.86 -6.28 1.21
CA GLN A 229 19.03 -7.67 0.76
C GLN A 229 17.92 -8.59 1.30
N GLN A 230 17.55 -8.44 2.57
CA GLN A 230 16.46 -9.24 3.16
C GLN A 230 15.11 -8.95 2.50
N GLU A 231 14.79 -7.67 2.27
CA GLU A 231 13.52 -7.28 1.63
C GLU A 231 13.50 -7.75 0.17
N GLN A 232 14.61 -7.59 -0.56
CA GLN A 232 14.75 -8.08 -1.92
C GLN A 232 14.53 -9.59 -2.01
N GLN A 233 15.22 -10.37 -1.16
CA GLN A 233 15.04 -11.81 -1.10
C GLN A 233 13.61 -12.20 -0.75
N HIS A 234 12.99 -11.49 0.18
CA HIS A 234 11.61 -11.74 0.57
C HIS A 234 10.64 -11.53 -0.60
N ILE A 235 10.76 -10.42 -1.34
CA ILE A 235 9.93 -10.14 -2.51
C ILE A 235 10.13 -11.21 -3.59
N LEU A 236 11.37 -11.58 -3.88
CA LEU A 236 11.67 -12.61 -4.89
C LEU A 236 11.11 -13.99 -4.49
N GLN A 237 11.21 -14.37 -3.21
CA GLN A 237 10.59 -15.60 -2.71
C GLN A 237 9.07 -15.60 -2.89
N LEU A 238 8.41 -14.45 -2.71
CA LEU A 238 6.98 -14.32 -2.94
C LEU A 238 6.64 -14.46 -4.42
N VAL A 239 7.44 -13.84 -5.30
CA VAL A 239 7.32 -13.95 -6.76
C VAL A 239 7.47 -15.41 -7.23
N ASP A 240 8.38 -16.17 -6.62
CA ASP A 240 8.63 -17.57 -7.01
C ASP A 240 7.55 -18.54 -6.49
N LYS A 241 6.93 -18.22 -5.34
CA LYS A 241 5.78 -18.99 -4.80
C LYS A 241 4.45 -18.67 -5.50
N PHE A 242 4.38 -17.55 -6.20
CA PHE A 242 3.20 -17.04 -6.90
C PHE A 242 3.06 -17.60 -8.32
#